data_AF-A0A4V2JSG5-F1
#
_entry.id   AF-A0A4V2JSG5-F1
#
_cell.length_a   1.000
_cell.length_b   1.000
_cell.length_c   1.000
_cell.angle_alpha   90.00
_cell.angle_beta   90.00
_cell.angle_gamma   90.00
#
_symmetry.space_group_name_H-M   'P 1'
#
loop_
_entity.id
_entity.type
_entity.pdbx_description
1 polymer ?
#
loop_
_entity_poly.entity_id
_entity_poly.type
_entity_poly.pdbx_seq_one_letter_code
_entity_poly.pdbx_strand_id
1 'polypeptide(L)'
;MATRPSDSELEHLRAAVAAPGRRTMARSEVHGWNRRWSGNDTDILDRHLQRTGVARFSRTADDRYIRCFDAQDRLVMVIAPGYVVFEGPWANHECDPEWLGIALSTLGASASAPRTPTSRSQSPRATTPRTPTRSTPEPKFCPRCFLQLTTTGACGNCD
;
A
#
# COMPACT_ATOMS: atom_id res chain seq x y z
N MET A 1 5.14 -5.73 -6.87
CA MET A 1 5.65 -4.43 -7.37
C MET A 1 4.98 -3.35 -6.55
N ALA A 2 5.75 -2.60 -5.76
CA ALA A 2 5.21 -1.47 -5.01
C ALA A 2 4.86 -0.36 -6.02
N THR A 3 3.63 0.14 -5.99
CA THR A 3 3.11 1.04 -7.02
C THR A 3 3.25 2.49 -6.57
N ARG A 4 3.90 3.32 -7.40
CA ARG A 4 3.92 4.77 -7.22
C ARG A 4 2.47 5.32 -7.16
N PRO A 5 2.15 6.25 -6.26
CA PRO A 5 0.85 6.92 -6.24
C PRO A 5 0.65 7.74 -7.52
N SER A 6 -0.61 7.81 -7.94
CA SER A 6 -1.01 8.61 -9.10
C SER A 6 -0.76 10.11 -8.83
N ASP A 7 -0.56 10.91 -9.88
CA ASP A 7 -0.37 12.36 -9.73
C ASP A 7 -1.54 13.03 -8.99
N SER A 8 -2.77 12.63 -9.32
CA SER A 8 -3.99 13.07 -8.62
C SER A 8 -4.02 12.68 -7.15
N GLU A 9 -3.42 11.55 -6.75
CA GLU A 9 -3.31 11.16 -5.33
C GLU A 9 -2.31 12.04 -4.59
N LEU A 10 -1.19 12.38 -5.23
CA LEU A 10 -0.22 13.33 -4.69
C LEU A 10 -0.80 14.74 -4.55
N GLU A 11 -1.61 15.19 -5.51
CA GLU A 11 -2.36 16.45 -5.40
C GLU A 11 -3.34 16.43 -4.23
N HIS A 12 -4.13 15.35 -4.08
CA HIS A 12 -5.03 15.20 -2.93
C HIS A 12 -4.29 15.17 -1.60
N LEU A 13 -3.13 14.50 -1.54
CA LEU A 13 -2.28 14.49 -0.36
C LEU A 13 -1.84 15.91 0.00
N ARG A 14 -1.34 16.70 -0.97
CA ARG A 14 -0.92 18.08 -0.75
C ARG A 14 -2.07 18.95 -0.22
N ALA A 15 -3.26 18.80 -0.79
CA ALA A 15 -4.46 19.50 -0.31
C ALA A 15 -4.86 19.07 1.11
N ALA A 16 -4.81 17.77 1.41
CA ALA A 16 -5.16 17.22 2.72
C ALA A 16 -4.18 17.63 3.82
N VAL A 17 -2.90 17.80 3.47
CA VAL A 17 -1.84 18.28 4.37
C VAL A 17 -2.03 19.75 4.74
N ALA A 18 -2.43 20.58 3.76
CA ALA A 18 -2.71 22.00 3.97
C ALA A 18 -3.94 22.25 4.86
N ALA A 19 -4.88 21.29 4.90
CA ALA A 19 -6.04 21.37 5.78
C ALA A 19 -5.67 21.13 7.26
N PRO A 20 -6.39 21.77 8.22
CA PRO A 20 -6.19 21.50 9.62
C PRO A 20 -6.52 20.03 9.95
N GLY A 21 -5.61 19.37 10.68
CA GLY A 21 -5.80 17.99 11.11
C GLY A 21 -6.86 17.89 12.21
N ARG A 22 -7.58 16.76 12.25
CA ARG A 22 -8.70 16.55 13.18
C ARG A 22 -8.29 16.00 14.54
N ARG A 23 -7.28 15.12 14.58
CA ARG A 23 -6.98 14.32 15.76
C ARG A 23 -5.48 14.08 15.88
N THR A 24 -4.93 14.34 17.06
CA THR A 24 -3.57 13.93 17.43
C THR A 24 -3.56 12.43 17.71
N MET A 25 -2.50 11.73 17.27
CA MET A 25 -2.35 10.29 17.45
C MET A 25 -1.09 9.97 18.25
N ALA A 26 -1.10 8.85 18.97
CA ALA A 26 0.10 8.22 19.52
C ALA A 26 0.82 7.35 18.46
N ARG A 27 2.12 7.10 18.63
CA ARG A 27 2.91 6.24 17.71
C ARG A 27 2.32 4.83 17.57
N SER A 28 1.81 4.26 18.66
CA SER A 28 1.12 2.97 18.64
C SER A 28 -0.16 2.98 17.80
N GLU A 29 -0.90 4.09 17.81
CA GLU A 29 -2.09 4.25 16.95
C GLU A 29 -1.71 4.38 15.47
N VAL A 30 -0.55 4.98 15.16
CA VAL A 30 -0.03 5.03 13.79
C VAL A 30 0.23 3.62 13.29
N HIS A 31 1.00 2.81 14.02
CA HIS A 31 1.27 1.42 13.63
C HIS A 31 -0.01 0.57 13.50
N GLY A 32 -1.02 0.84 14.34
CA GLY A 32 -2.32 0.18 14.29
C GLY A 32 -3.31 0.77 13.27
N TRP A 33 -2.97 1.86 12.57
CA TRP A 33 -3.91 2.58 11.71
C TRP A 33 -4.36 1.75 10.51
N ASN A 34 -3.44 1.02 9.88
CA ASN A 34 -3.76 0.11 8.79
C ASN A 34 -3.38 -1.33 9.16
N ARG A 35 -4.39 -2.15 9.47
CA ARG A 35 -4.22 -3.57 9.84
C ARG A 35 -3.66 -4.44 8.71
N ARG A 36 -3.60 -3.94 7.48
CA ARG A 36 -3.04 -4.68 6.34
C ARG A 36 -1.53 -4.54 6.22
N TRP A 37 -0.92 -3.60 6.95
CA TRP A 37 0.53 -3.45 6.95
C TRP A 37 1.21 -4.73 7.41
N SER A 38 2.21 -5.15 6.64
CA SER A 38 3.07 -6.26 7.03
C SER A 38 4.02 -5.84 8.16
N GLY A 39 4.65 -6.82 8.83
CA GLY A 39 5.72 -6.53 9.78
C GLY A 39 6.81 -5.67 9.14
N ASN A 40 7.22 -6.01 7.92
CA ASN A 40 8.20 -5.24 7.15
C ASN A 40 7.75 -3.78 6.88
N ASP A 41 6.48 -3.56 6.55
CA ASP A 41 5.96 -2.19 6.36
C ASP A 41 6.03 -1.39 7.67
N THR A 42 5.74 -2.05 8.79
CA THR A 42 5.78 -1.44 10.13
C THR A 42 7.23 -1.14 10.54
N ASP A 43 8.19 -2.02 10.22
CA ASP A 43 9.63 -1.80 10.42
C ASP A 43 10.16 -0.62 9.58
N ILE A 44 9.73 -0.51 8.31
CA ILE A 44 10.07 0.64 7.45
C ILE A 44 9.55 1.92 8.10
N LEU A 45 8.27 1.94 8.51
CA LEU A 45 7.68 3.09 9.18
C LEU A 45 8.46 3.47 10.44
N ASP A 46 8.75 2.50 11.32
CA ASP A 46 9.42 2.76 12.59
C ASP A 46 10.83 3.35 12.39
N ARG A 47 11.59 2.78 11.45
CA ARG A 47 12.92 3.28 11.06
C ARG A 47 12.87 4.73 10.59
N HIS A 48 11.94 5.07 9.71
CA HIS A 48 11.83 6.43 9.20
C HIS A 48 11.31 7.40 10.26
N LEU A 49 10.33 6.98 11.07
CA LEU A 49 9.83 7.76 12.20
C LEU A 49 10.92 8.14 13.19
N GLN A 50 11.81 7.19 13.49
CA GLN A 50 12.95 7.42 14.38
C GLN A 50 13.98 8.35 13.72
N ARG A 51 14.32 8.11 12.44
CA ARG A 51 15.28 8.93 11.68
C ARG A 51 14.86 10.39 11.59
N THR A 52 13.59 10.66 11.30
CA THR A 52 13.08 12.03 11.14
C THR A 52 12.75 12.71 12.47
N GLY A 53 12.95 12.04 13.61
CA GLY A 53 12.71 12.61 14.93
C GLY A 53 11.25 13.04 15.15
N VAL A 54 10.29 12.27 14.63
CA VAL A 54 8.87 12.62 14.70
C VAL A 54 8.41 12.62 16.16
N ALA A 55 7.86 13.75 16.57
CA ALA A 55 7.35 13.97 17.93
C ALA A 55 5.83 13.95 17.99
N ARG A 56 5.15 14.36 16.89
CA ARG A 56 3.68 14.50 16.87
C ARG A 56 3.06 13.91 15.60
N PHE A 57 1.92 13.27 15.78
CA PHE A 57 1.12 12.67 14.71
C PHE A 57 -0.25 13.32 14.66
N SER A 58 -0.77 13.55 13.45
CA SER A 58 -2.11 14.10 13.28
C SER A 58 -2.80 13.52 12.06
N ARG A 59 -4.02 13.02 12.23
CA ARG A 59 -4.85 12.50 11.14
C ARG A 59 -5.49 13.65 10.35
N THR A 60 -5.53 13.51 9.03
CA THR A 60 -6.23 14.46 8.14
C THR A 60 -7.74 14.37 8.34
N ALA A 61 -8.46 15.41 7.90
CA ALA A 61 -9.91 15.49 8.09
C ALA A 61 -10.71 14.40 7.35
N ASP A 62 -10.15 13.91 6.23
CA ASP A 62 -10.69 12.84 5.39
C ASP A 62 -10.23 11.44 5.83
N ASP A 63 -9.45 11.35 6.91
CA ASP A 63 -9.01 10.09 7.52
C ASP A 63 -8.02 9.26 6.67
N ARG A 64 -7.60 9.80 5.50
CA ARG A 64 -6.80 9.11 4.49
C ARG A 64 -5.30 9.17 4.73
N TYR A 65 -4.83 10.15 5.48
CA TYR A 65 -3.41 10.37 5.70
C TYR A 65 -3.10 10.66 7.16
N ILE A 66 -1.86 10.36 7.56
CA ILE A 66 -1.30 10.76 8.83
C ILE A 66 -0.17 11.74 8.56
N ARG A 67 -0.29 12.94 9.11
CA ARG A 67 0.74 13.98 9.09
C ARG A 67 1.67 13.77 10.27
N CYS A 68 2.97 13.80 10.02
CA CYS A 68 4.01 13.59 11.03
C CYS A 68 4.84 14.86 11.17
N PHE A 69 5.01 15.34 12.40
CA PHE A 69 5.71 16.57 12.73
C PHE A 69 6.90 16.30 13.64
N ASP A 70 7.99 17.03 13.44
CA ASP A 70 9.14 17.03 14.36
C ASP A 70 8.83 17.78 15.66
N ALA A 71 9.82 17.84 16.56
CA ALA A 71 9.73 18.59 17.81
C ALA A 71 9.57 20.11 17.62
N GLN A 72 9.83 20.63 16.42
CA GLN A 72 9.68 22.05 16.06
C GLN A 72 8.35 22.33 15.34
N ASP A 73 7.42 21.36 15.34
CA ASP A 73 6.13 21.38 14.65
C ASP A 73 6.22 21.55 13.13
N ARG A 74 7.35 21.18 12.53
CA ARG A 74 7.52 21.16 11.08
C ARG A 74 7.03 19.83 10.54
N LEU A 75 6.28 19.86 9.44
CA LEU A 75 5.91 18.64 8.73
C LEU A 75 7.18 17.97 8.19
N VAL A 76 7.38 16.70 8.51
CA VAL A 76 8.56 15.95 8.05
C VAL A 76 8.19 14.81 7.10
N MET A 77 7.01 14.21 7.30
CA MET A 77 6.51 13.17 6.42
C MET A 77 4.99 13.00 6.54
N VAL A 78 4.41 12.35 5.53
CA VAL A 78 3.00 12.00 5.45
C VAL A 78 2.89 10.51 5.15
N ILE A 79 2.08 9.81 5.94
CA ILE A 79 1.85 8.37 5.80
C ILE A 79 0.48 8.15 5.14
N ALA A 80 0.49 7.41 4.04
CA ALA A 80 -0.69 6.85 3.39
C ALA A 80 -0.72 5.33 3.60
N PRO A 81 -1.85 4.65 3.35
CA PRO A 81 -1.96 3.21 3.57
C PRO A 81 -0.99 2.37 2.73
N GLY A 82 -0.57 2.88 1.56
CA GLY A 82 0.29 2.18 0.61
C GLY A 82 1.65 2.84 0.37
N TYR A 83 1.95 3.98 0.98
CA TYR A 83 3.19 4.70 0.77
C TYR A 83 3.44 5.74 1.86
N VAL A 84 4.68 6.23 1.95
CA VAL A 84 5.06 7.40 2.73
C VAL A 84 5.68 8.45 1.81
N VAL A 85 5.46 9.72 2.11
CA VAL A 85 6.07 10.85 1.40
C VAL A 85 6.82 11.71 2.41
N PHE A 86 8.03 12.11 2.08
CA PHE A 86 8.88 12.97 2.90
C PHE A 86 8.88 14.39 2.35
N GLU A 87 9.02 15.36 3.25
CA GLU A 87 9.35 16.72 2.86
C GLU A 87 10.80 16.78 2.37
N GLY A 88 11.07 17.67 1.40
CA GLY A 88 12.37 17.84 0.72
C GLY A 88 13.62 17.64 1.59
N PRO A 89 13.78 18.37 2.72
CA PRO A 89 14.97 18.25 3.56
C PRO A 89 15.09 16.93 4.33
N TRP A 90 14.01 16.13 4.39
CA TRP A 90 13.94 14.87 5.12
C TRP A 90 13.97 13.65 4.19
N ALA A 91 13.83 13.85 2.88
CA ALA A 91 13.98 12.79 1.89
C ALA A 91 15.40 12.22 1.94
N ASN A 92 15.53 10.91 1.72
CA ASN A 92 16.80 10.21 1.66
C ASN A 92 16.95 9.46 0.34
N HIS A 93 18.10 8.80 0.13
CA HIS A 93 18.39 8.04 -1.09
C HIS A 93 17.50 6.80 -1.29
N GLU A 94 16.76 6.36 -0.27
CA GLU A 94 15.77 5.29 -0.38
C GLU A 94 14.46 5.79 -1.00
N CYS A 95 14.25 7.11 -1.05
CA CYS A 95 13.09 7.71 -1.69
C CYS A 95 13.21 7.61 -3.21
N ASP A 96 12.07 7.47 -3.85
CA ASP A 96 11.99 7.55 -5.31
C ASP A 96 12.38 8.97 -5.78
N PRO A 97 13.17 9.10 -6.86
CA PRO A 97 13.65 10.40 -7.33
C PRO A 97 12.53 11.26 -7.93
N GLU A 98 11.45 10.66 -8.43
CA GLU A 98 10.35 11.39 -9.07
C GLU A 98 9.29 11.87 -8.07
N TRP A 99 9.16 11.16 -6.95
CA TRP A 99 8.26 11.51 -5.86
C TRP A 99 8.96 11.11 -4.57
N LEU A 100 9.24 12.07 -3.69
CA LEU A 100 10.10 11.93 -2.51
C LEU A 100 9.51 10.98 -1.44
N GLY A 101 9.30 9.72 -1.78
CA GLY A 101 8.49 8.79 -1.02
C GLY A 101 8.91 7.34 -1.23
N ILE A 102 8.38 6.48 -0.36
CA ILE A 102 8.66 5.05 -0.34
C ILE A 102 7.32 4.33 -0.39
N ALA A 103 7.18 3.42 -1.35
CA ALA A 103 5.99 2.59 -1.45
C ALA A 103 6.04 1.45 -0.42
N LEU A 104 4.93 1.26 0.30
CA LEU A 104 4.75 0.15 1.23
C LEU A 104 4.21 -1.06 0.47
N SER A 105 4.49 -2.25 1.00
CA SER A 105 4.14 -3.54 0.37
C SER A 105 2.62 -3.76 0.27
N THR A 106 1.84 -2.93 0.97
CA THR A 106 0.39 -3.05 1.13
C THR A 106 -0.44 -2.45 -0.01
N LEU A 107 0.15 -2.22 -1.19
CA LEU A 107 -0.60 -1.93 -2.40
C LEU A 107 -1.29 -3.20 -2.93
N GLY A 108 -2.27 -3.66 -2.16
CA GLY A 108 -3.36 -4.53 -2.56
C GLY A 108 -4.67 -3.81 -2.29
N ALA A 109 -5.17 -3.09 -3.30
CA ALA A 109 -6.51 -2.50 -3.40
C ALA A 109 -6.91 -1.46 -2.34
N SER A 110 -6.57 -0.19 -2.59
CA SER A 110 -7.45 0.92 -2.19
C SER A 110 -7.11 2.23 -2.90
N ALA A 111 -7.39 2.32 -4.20
CA ALA A 111 -7.82 3.57 -4.86
C ALA A 111 -8.49 3.20 -6.18
N SER A 112 -9.73 3.66 -6.39
CA SER A 112 -10.50 3.57 -7.64
C SER A 112 -11.10 2.20 -8.02
N ALA A 113 -12.21 1.84 -7.37
CA ALA A 113 -13.31 1.18 -8.07
C ALA A 113 -14.59 1.93 -7.74
N PRO A 114 -15.27 2.59 -8.71
CA PRO A 114 -16.59 3.14 -8.46
C PRO A 114 -17.52 2.00 -8.06
N ARG A 115 -18.06 2.09 -6.84
CA ARG A 115 -19.16 1.26 -6.38
C ARG A 115 -20.39 1.64 -7.20
N THR A 116 -20.70 0.87 -8.25
CA THR A 116 -22.04 0.86 -8.84
C THR A 116 -22.99 0.10 -7.91
N PRO A 117 -24.06 0.72 -7.40
CA PRO A 117 -25.12 0.01 -6.72
C PRO A 117 -26.24 -0.29 -7.73
N THR A 118 -26.31 -1.53 -8.23
CA THR A 118 -27.51 -2.01 -8.96
C THR A 118 -27.72 -3.47 -8.59
N SER A 119 -28.50 -3.74 -7.55
CA SER A 119 -29.94 -4.05 -7.57
C SER A 119 -30.22 -5.50 -7.94
N ARG A 120 -30.92 -6.18 -7.02
CA ARG A 120 -31.48 -7.53 -7.18
C ARG A 120 -32.42 -7.58 -8.39
N SER A 121 -32.29 -8.61 -9.23
CA SER A 121 -33.45 -9.38 -9.74
C SER A 121 -33.03 -10.64 -10.48
N GLN A 122 -33.42 -11.78 -9.90
CA GLN A 122 -34.04 -12.98 -10.50
C GLN A 122 -33.51 -13.56 -11.83
N SER A 123 -33.10 -14.84 -11.75
CA SER A 123 -33.06 -15.87 -12.82
C SER A 123 -34.39 -15.94 -13.62
N PRO A 124 -34.47 -16.50 -14.86
CA PRO A 124 -33.96 -17.85 -15.21
C PRO A 124 -33.51 -18.16 -16.67
N ARG A 125 -32.71 -19.25 -16.76
CA ARG A 125 -32.71 -20.35 -17.76
C ARG A 125 -32.55 -20.06 -19.27
N ALA A 126 -31.44 -20.53 -19.87
CA ALA A 126 -31.41 -21.24 -21.16
C ALA A 126 -30.02 -21.87 -21.49
N THR A 127 -29.95 -23.20 -21.40
CA THR A 127 -29.45 -24.21 -22.37
C THR A 127 -28.31 -23.90 -23.38
N THR A 128 -27.11 -24.46 -23.11
CA THR A 128 -26.07 -25.10 -24.02
C THR A 128 -25.38 -24.31 -25.16
N PRO A 129 -24.26 -24.80 -25.76
CA PRO A 129 -23.19 -25.69 -25.30
C PRO A 129 -21.73 -25.18 -25.56
N ARG A 130 -20.81 -25.72 -24.74
CA ARG A 130 -19.36 -25.99 -24.93
C ARG A 130 -18.64 -25.52 -26.22
N THR A 131 -17.58 -24.74 -25.99
CA THR A 131 -16.34 -24.70 -26.79
C THR A 131 -15.16 -24.83 -25.81
N PRO A 132 -14.13 -25.66 -26.08
CA PRO A 132 -13.12 -26.00 -25.08
C PRO A 132 -12.11 -24.86 -24.92
N THR A 133 -12.15 -24.18 -23.77
CA THR A 133 -11.06 -23.30 -23.36
C THR A 133 -9.84 -24.16 -23.03
N ARG A 134 -8.82 -24.04 -23.87
CA ARG A 134 -7.45 -24.53 -23.67
C ARG A 134 -7.03 -24.26 -22.21
N SER A 135 -6.95 -25.32 -21.42
CA SER A 135 -6.45 -25.28 -20.05
C SER A 135 -4.99 -24.82 -20.07
N THR A 136 -4.74 -23.57 -19.68
CA THR A 136 -3.40 -23.13 -19.29
C THR A 136 -3.06 -23.87 -17.99
N PRO A 137 -2.03 -24.73 -17.94
CA PRO A 137 -1.65 -25.39 -16.70
C PRO A 137 -1.16 -24.32 -15.71
N GLU A 138 -1.81 -24.25 -14.55
CA GLU A 138 -1.39 -23.42 -13.43
C GLU A 138 0.07 -23.77 -13.06
N PRO A 139 0.98 -22.79 -12.94
CA PRO A 139 2.38 -23.07 -12.67
C PRO A 139 2.50 -23.71 -11.28
N LYS A 140 2.92 -24.98 -11.23
CA LYS A 140 3.20 -25.67 -9.98
C LYS A 140 4.57 -25.23 -9.48
N PHE A 141 4.66 -24.80 -8.23
CA PHE A 141 5.92 -24.38 -7.60
C PHE A 141 6.43 -25.46 -6.65
N CYS A 142 7.75 -25.62 -6.56
CA CYS A 142 8.36 -26.52 -5.60
C CYS A 142 8.19 -25.94 -4.18
N PRO A 143 7.64 -26.69 -3.20
CA PRO A 143 7.39 -26.17 -1.85
C PRO A 143 8.67 -25.92 -1.03
N ARG A 144 9.83 -26.48 -1.45
CA ARG A 144 11.12 -26.28 -0.76
C ARG A 144 11.94 -25.16 -1.39
N CYS A 145 12.00 -25.16 -2.71
CA CYS A 145 12.93 -24.32 -3.46
C CYS A 145 12.21 -23.09 -4.09
N PHE A 146 10.87 -22.99 -4.00
CA PHE A 146 10.00 -21.94 -4.58
C PHE A 146 10.17 -21.64 -6.08
N LEU A 147 10.96 -22.46 -6.78
CA LEU A 147 11.13 -22.43 -8.23
C LEU A 147 9.94 -23.10 -8.92
N GLN A 148 9.59 -22.59 -10.10
CA GLN A 148 8.57 -23.19 -10.95
C GLN A 148 9.02 -24.58 -11.40
N LEU A 149 8.19 -25.59 -11.14
CA LEU A 149 8.45 -26.96 -11.56
C LEU A 149 8.39 -27.04 -13.09
N THR A 150 9.35 -27.78 -13.67
CA THR A 150 9.27 -28.16 -15.07
C THR A 150 8.07 -29.09 -15.27
N THR A 151 7.64 -29.28 -16.53
CA THR A 151 6.45 -30.06 -16.91
C THR A 151 6.39 -31.46 -16.27
N THR A 152 7.54 -32.03 -15.92
CA THR A 152 7.69 -33.35 -15.29
C THR A 152 7.44 -33.36 -13.78
N GLY A 153 7.25 -32.20 -13.12
CA GLY A 153 6.94 -32.10 -11.70
C GLY A 153 8.13 -32.34 -10.75
N ALA A 154 9.34 -32.51 -11.28
CA ALA A 154 10.57 -32.68 -10.50
C ALA A 154 11.32 -31.34 -10.38
N CYS A 155 11.84 -31.05 -9.18
CA CYS A 155 12.70 -29.88 -8.96
C CYS A 155 14.16 -30.29 -9.12
N GLY A 156 14.84 -29.81 -10.16
CA GLY A 156 16.26 -30.15 -10.41
C GLY A 156 17.25 -29.58 -9.39
N ASN A 157 16.77 -28.85 -8.39
CA ASN A 157 17.58 -28.17 -7.37
C ASN A 157 17.33 -28.70 -5.95
N CYS A 158 16.43 -29.66 -5.80
CA CYS A 158 16.23 -30.36 -4.54
C CYS A 158 16.51 -31.85 -4.85
N ASP A 159 17.78 -32.24 -4.78
CA ASP A 159 18.21 -33.65 -4.69
C ASP A 159 17.84 -34.21 -3.30
#